data_AF-A0A356DYN0-F1
#
_entry.id   AF-A0A356DYN0-F1
#
_cell.length_a   1.000
_cell.length_b   1.000
_cell.length_c   1.000
_cell.angle_alpha   90.00
_cell.angle_beta   90.00
_cell.angle_gamma   90.00
#
_symmetry.space_group_name_H-M   'P 1'
#
loop_
_entity.id
_entity.type
_entity.pdbx_description
1 polymer ?
#
loop_
_entity_poly.entity_id
_entity_poly.type
_entity_poly.pdbx_seq_one_letter_code
_entity_poly.pdbx_strand_id
1 'polypeptide(L)'
;RRQSGSAITYYQYSADGLLVQTTHVIDGRLQEARLYGYHKAGLATILTVSDGQSNLRTFGMLKDHAYYAYSDAEGGQLFTTFAKGRTIGEYWIGEQKQEKLSVTTYEDGAYSILRKRGDEEILQQYDASGLLVSSKYPSYLVEYRYNENRVLIEERTIEAGGKMTSKKYEEGKLVESTEEAGGRVVQSTRYNEDGSSVQTLYTEGRRYADVTYAVDGKRVLSITYY
;
A
#
# COMPACT_ATOMS: atom_id res chain seq x y z
N ARG A 1 6.60 -50.13 -2.20
CA ARG A 1 6.46 -49.04 -3.21
C ARG A 1 5.05 -49.18 -3.80
N ARG A 2 4.05 -48.46 -3.28
CA ARG A 2 2.66 -48.53 -3.78
C ARG A 2 2.51 -47.62 -5.00
N GLN A 3 1.87 -48.15 -6.05
CA GLN A 3 1.65 -47.54 -7.35
C GLN A 3 0.89 -46.21 -7.25
N SER A 4 1.29 -45.27 -8.10
CA SER A 4 0.58 -44.02 -8.39
C SER A 4 -0.83 -44.32 -8.90
N GLY A 5 -1.85 -43.72 -8.29
CA GLY A 5 -3.22 -43.76 -8.78
C GLY A 5 -3.33 -43.21 -10.21
N SER A 6 -4.27 -43.73 -11.00
CA SER A 6 -4.47 -43.27 -12.39
C SER A 6 -5.23 -41.95 -12.38
N ALA A 7 -4.56 -40.87 -12.75
CA ALA A 7 -5.21 -39.58 -13.01
C ALA A 7 -5.69 -39.53 -14.47
N ILE A 8 -6.97 -39.21 -14.67
CA ILE A 8 -7.58 -39.08 -16.00
C ILE A 8 -8.18 -37.69 -16.13
N THR A 9 -7.96 -37.05 -17.28
CA THR A 9 -8.62 -35.79 -17.65
C THR A 9 -9.54 -36.02 -18.84
N TYR A 10 -10.81 -35.66 -18.68
CA TYR A 10 -11.78 -35.60 -19.77
C TYR A 10 -11.89 -34.18 -20.28
N TYR A 11 -12.01 -34.05 -21.60
CA TYR A 11 -12.20 -32.77 -22.29
C TYR A 11 -13.51 -32.84 -23.08
N GLN A 12 -14.33 -31.80 -22.97
CA GLN A 12 -15.55 -31.67 -23.74
C GLN A 12 -15.50 -30.38 -24.53
N TYR A 13 -15.82 -30.47 -25.81
CA TYR A 13 -15.84 -29.36 -26.74
C TYR A 13 -17.26 -29.13 -27.27
N SER A 14 -17.60 -27.87 -27.56
CA SER A 14 -18.82 -27.50 -28.29
C SER A 14 -18.69 -27.83 -29.78
N ALA A 15 -19.80 -27.71 -30.51
CA ALA A 15 -19.87 -28.01 -31.94
C ALA A 15 -18.96 -27.12 -32.81
N ASP A 16 -18.66 -25.91 -32.34
CA ASP A 16 -17.72 -24.95 -32.94
C ASP A 16 -16.26 -25.13 -32.46
N GLY A 17 -15.98 -26.19 -31.69
CA GLY A 17 -14.63 -26.57 -31.29
C GLY A 17 -14.08 -25.84 -30.06
N LEU A 18 -14.87 -25.03 -29.36
CA LEU A 18 -14.46 -24.39 -28.12
C LEU A 18 -14.49 -25.38 -26.95
N LEU A 19 -13.51 -25.32 -26.05
CA LEU A 19 -13.46 -26.18 -24.86
C LEU A 19 -14.53 -25.72 -23.87
N VAL A 20 -15.55 -26.52 -23.60
CA VAL A 20 -16.66 -26.14 -22.69
C VAL A 20 -16.52 -26.74 -21.29
N GLN A 21 -15.83 -27.87 -21.16
CA GLN A 21 -15.62 -28.51 -19.87
C GLN A 21 -14.31 -29.31 -19.83
N THR A 22 -13.64 -29.27 -18.67
CA THR A 22 -12.63 -30.26 -18.29
C THR A 22 -13.03 -30.94 -17.00
N THR A 23 -12.68 -32.21 -16.85
CA THR A 23 -13.00 -33.00 -15.66
C THR A 23 -11.81 -33.86 -15.27
N HIS A 24 -11.28 -33.62 -14.08
CA HIS A 24 -10.12 -34.33 -13.53
C HIS A 24 -10.60 -35.36 -12.51
N VAL A 25 -10.25 -36.62 -12.74
CA VAL A 25 -10.62 -37.78 -11.93
C VAL A 25 -9.35 -38.47 -11.44
N ILE A 26 -9.25 -38.73 -10.14
CA ILE A 26 -8.17 -39.49 -9.52
C ILE A 26 -8.78 -40.70 -8.83
N ASP A 27 -8.30 -41.90 -9.15
CA ASP A 27 -8.77 -43.17 -8.58
C ASP A 27 -10.30 -43.34 -8.63
N GLY A 28 -10.90 -42.94 -9.77
CA GLY A 28 -12.34 -43.04 -10.01
C GLY A 28 -13.19 -42.00 -9.27
N ARG A 29 -12.58 -41.04 -8.57
CA ARG A 29 -13.28 -39.94 -7.89
C ARG A 29 -13.05 -38.62 -8.60
N LEU A 30 -14.14 -37.89 -8.83
CA LEU A 30 -14.09 -36.51 -9.32
C LEU A 30 -13.30 -35.67 -8.34
N GLN A 31 -12.27 -34.98 -8.82
CA GLN A 31 -11.47 -34.05 -8.03
C GLN A 31 -11.78 -32.61 -8.40
N GLU A 32 -11.89 -32.32 -9.70
CA GLU A 32 -12.15 -30.98 -10.20
C GLU A 32 -12.94 -31.06 -11.52
N ALA A 33 -13.89 -30.16 -11.70
CA ALA A 33 -14.49 -29.85 -12.98
C ALA A 33 -14.33 -28.36 -13.27
N ARG A 34 -13.92 -28.01 -14.50
CA ARG A 34 -13.93 -26.62 -14.96
C ARG A 34 -14.91 -26.48 -16.10
N LEU A 35 -15.76 -25.46 -16.01
CA LEU A 35 -16.70 -25.08 -17.04
C LEU A 35 -16.25 -23.76 -17.65
N TYR A 36 -16.22 -23.68 -18.97
CA TYR A 36 -15.71 -22.53 -19.71
C TYR A 36 -16.86 -21.89 -20.49
N GLY A 37 -17.04 -20.58 -20.30
CA GLY A 37 -18.03 -19.79 -21.01
C GLY A 37 -17.35 -18.77 -21.93
N TYR A 38 -17.98 -18.53 -23.09
CA TYR A 38 -17.44 -17.66 -24.13
C TYR A 38 -18.43 -16.56 -24.51
N HIS A 39 -17.91 -15.41 -24.90
CA HIS A 39 -18.67 -14.32 -25.50
C HIS A 39 -17.98 -13.89 -26.80
N LYS A 40 -18.68 -14.00 -27.94
CA LYS A 40 -18.14 -13.71 -29.29
C LYS A 40 -16.78 -14.38 -29.55
N ALA A 41 -16.69 -15.68 -29.24
CA ALA A 41 -15.48 -16.52 -29.32
C ALA A 41 -14.33 -16.17 -28.37
N GLY A 42 -14.40 -15.08 -27.60
CA GLY A 42 -13.48 -14.80 -26.49
C GLY A 42 -13.88 -15.53 -25.22
N LEU A 43 -12.91 -16.10 -24.49
CA LEU A 43 -13.17 -16.70 -23.19
C LEU A 43 -13.65 -15.61 -22.21
N ALA A 44 -14.82 -15.83 -21.61
CA ALA A 44 -15.48 -14.86 -20.75
C ALA A 44 -15.60 -15.36 -19.31
N THR A 45 -15.74 -16.66 -19.09
CA THR A 45 -15.87 -17.22 -17.73
C THR A 45 -15.15 -18.56 -17.59
N ILE A 46 -14.67 -18.84 -16.38
CA ILE A 46 -14.25 -20.17 -15.95
C ILE A 46 -14.85 -20.41 -14.57
N LEU A 47 -15.74 -21.39 -14.44
CA LEU A 47 -16.21 -21.89 -13.15
C LEU A 47 -15.42 -23.15 -12.81
N THR A 48 -14.72 -23.15 -11.68
CA THR A 48 -14.03 -24.31 -11.15
C THR A 48 -14.80 -24.86 -9.96
N VAL A 49 -15.11 -26.15 -9.98
CA VAL A 49 -15.76 -26.88 -8.91
C VAL A 49 -14.85 -28.03 -8.48
N SER A 50 -14.44 -28.04 -7.21
CA SER A 50 -13.63 -29.10 -6.61
C SER A 50 -14.21 -29.52 -5.26
N ASP A 51 -13.65 -30.55 -4.65
CA ASP A 51 -14.04 -30.95 -3.29
C ASP A 51 -13.73 -29.82 -2.29
N GLY A 52 -14.77 -29.32 -1.62
CA GLY A 52 -14.68 -28.27 -0.60
C GLY A 52 -14.45 -26.83 -1.09
N GLN A 53 -14.19 -26.59 -2.37
CA GLN A 53 -13.97 -25.24 -2.91
C GLN A 53 -14.58 -25.07 -4.31
N SER A 54 -15.12 -23.89 -4.57
CA SER A 54 -15.54 -23.48 -5.90
C SER A 54 -15.13 -22.03 -6.12
N ASN A 55 -14.67 -21.72 -7.32
CA ASN A 55 -14.32 -20.36 -7.71
C ASN A 55 -14.85 -20.02 -9.10
N LEU A 56 -15.08 -18.74 -9.31
CA LEU A 56 -15.48 -18.18 -10.59
C LEU A 56 -14.42 -17.18 -11.04
N ARG A 57 -14.02 -17.29 -12.30
CA ARG A 57 -13.22 -16.29 -13.00
C ARG A 57 -14.06 -15.68 -14.10
N THR A 58 -14.02 -14.36 -14.22
CA THR A 58 -14.67 -13.64 -15.32
C THR A 58 -13.67 -12.73 -16.01
N PHE A 59 -13.82 -12.58 -17.32
CA PHE A 59 -12.94 -11.80 -18.18
C PHE A 59 -13.79 -11.02 -19.17
N GLY A 60 -13.39 -9.81 -19.52
CA GLY A 60 -14.06 -9.11 -20.59
C GLY A 60 -13.64 -7.66 -20.74
N MET A 61 -14.50 -6.92 -21.44
CA MET A 61 -14.36 -5.49 -21.68
C MET A 61 -15.57 -4.77 -21.09
N LEU A 62 -15.32 -3.74 -20.29
CA LEU A 62 -16.29 -2.72 -19.91
C LEU A 62 -15.94 -1.44 -20.66
N LYS A 63 -16.67 -1.15 -21.75
CA LYS A 63 -16.30 -0.12 -22.73
C LYS A 63 -14.88 -0.37 -23.27
N ASP A 64 -13.94 0.54 -23.01
CA ASP A 64 -12.54 0.50 -23.40
C ASP A 64 -11.62 -0.03 -22.29
N HIS A 65 -12.18 -0.64 -21.23
CA HIS A 65 -11.41 -1.16 -20.10
C HIS A 65 -11.48 -2.69 -20.07
N ALA A 66 -10.32 -3.35 -20.05
CA ALA A 66 -10.28 -4.79 -19.83
C ALA A 66 -10.52 -5.07 -18.34
N TYR A 67 -11.24 -6.14 -18.01
CA TYR A 67 -11.39 -6.57 -16.64
C TYR A 67 -11.12 -8.06 -16.46
N TYR A 68 -10.66 -8.40 -15.26
CA TYR A 68 -10.54 -9.76 -14.76
C TYR A 68 -11.11 -9.79 -13.34
N ALA A 69 -12.02 -10.71 -13.05
CA ALA A 69 -12.47 -10.96 -11.70
C ALA A 69 -12.24 -12.42 -11.30
N TYR A 70 -11.96 -12.63 -10.02
CA TYR A 70 -11.90 -13.92 -9.36
C TYR A 70 -12.77 -13.85 -8.12
N SER A 71 -13.57 -14.88 -7.84
CA SER A 71 -14.29 -14.99 -6.57
C SER A 71 -14.44 -16.43 -6.11
N ASP A 72 -14.42 -16.64 -4.80
CA ASP A 72 -14.71 -17.90 -4.13
C ASP A 72 -15.59 -17.65 -2.88
N ALA A 73 -15.69 -18.63 -1.99
CA ALA A 73 -16.49 -18.54 -0.78
C ALA A 73 -15.92 -17.56 0.27
N GLU A 74 -14.62 -17.24 0.21
CA GLU A 74 -13.95 -16.37 1.19
C GLU A 74 -13.92 -14.92 0.71
N GLY A 75 -13.97 -14.69 -0.60
CA GLY A 75 -13.93 -13.35 -1.15
C GLY A 75 -13.65 -13.31 -2.65
N GLY A 76 -12.96 -12.26 -3.07
CA GLY A 76 -12.59 -12.12 -4.47
C GLY A 76 -11.77 -10.88 -4.78
N GLN A 77 -11.42 -10.77 -6.06
CA GLN A 77 -10.57 -9.74 -6.63
C GLN A 77 -11.16 -9.29 -7.96
N LEU A 78 -11.14 -8.00 -8.24
CA LEU A 78 -11.49 -7.41 -9.53
C LEU A 78 -10.38 -6.48 -9.97
N PHE A 79 -9.84 -6.73 -11.16
CA PHE A 79 -8.86 -5.90 -11.80
C PHE A 79 -9.50 -5.24 -13.02
N THR A 80 -9.39 -3.92 -13.13
CA THR A 80 -9.83 -3.15 -14.30
C THR A 80 -8.65 -2.39 -14.88
N THR A 81 -8.28 -2.71 -16.12
CA THR A 81 -7.19 -2.08 -16.86
C THR A 81 -7.74 -1.10 -17.90
N PHE A 82 -7.41 0.18 -17.74
CA PHE A 82 -7.80 1.27 -18.65
C PHE A 82 -6.92 1.26 -19.92
N ALA A 83 -7.39 1.90 -20.99
CA ALA A 83 -6.74 1.93 -22.30
C ALA A 83 -5.27 2.42 -22.31
N LYS A 84 -4.83 3.15 -21.27
CA LYS A 84 -3.44 3.62 -21.09
C LYS A 84 -2.60 2.75 -20.14
N GLY A 85 -3.05 1.54 -19.80
CA GLY A 85 -2.32 0.57 -18.98
C GLY A 85 -2.50 0.71 -17.46
N ARG A 86 -3.18 1.77 -16.99
CA ARG A 86 -3.55 1.93 -15.57
C ARG A 86 -4.44 0.76 -15.15
N THR A 87 -4.12 0.07 -14.06
CA THR A 87 -4.95 -1.00 -13.49
C THR A 87 -5.42 -0.64 -12.09
N ILE A 88 -6.72 -0.76 -11.84
CA ILE A 88 -7.33 -0.63 -10.51
C ILE A 88 -7.66 -2.05 -10.02
N GLY A 89 -7.22 -2.37 -8.81
CA GLY A 89 -7.53 -3.62 -8.13
C GLY A 89 -8.50 -3.37 -6.96
N GLU A 90 -9.58 -4.14 -6.93
CA GLU A 90 -10.54 -4.20 -5.83
C GLU A 90 -10.47 -5.60 -5.22
N TYR A 91 -10.51 -5.70 -3.88
CA TYR A 91 -10.46 -6.97 -3.16
C TYR A 91 -11.57 -6.97 -2.11
N TRP A 92 -12.22 -8.11 -1.89
CA TRP A 92 -13.20 -8.27 -0.82
C TRP A 92 -12.99 -9.59 -0.08
N ILE A 93 -13.27 -9.57 1.23
CA ILE A 93 -13.31 -10.74 2.10
C ILE A 93 -14.64 -10.65 2.86
N GLY A 94 -15.53 -11.63 2.67
CA GLY A 94 -16.89 -11.61 3.25
C GLY A 94 -17.64 -10.29 2.99
N GLU A 95 -18.25 -9.70 4.02
CA GLU A 95 -19.00 -8.43 3.96
C GLU A 95 -18.18 -7.17 4.32
N GLN A 96 -16.86 -7.26 4.50
CA GLN A 96 -16.07 -6.14 5.06
C GLN A 96 -15.83 -5.00 4.07
N LYS A 97 -15.93 -3.76 4.60
CA LYS A 97 -15.69 -2.49 3.89
C LYS A 97 -14.32 -2.49 3.22
N GLN A 98 -14.36 -2.52 1.89
CA GLN A 98 -13.19 -2.58 1.00
C GLN A 98 -12.24 -1.39 1.21
N GLU A 99 -10.94 -1.68 1.23
CA GLU A 99 -9.91 -0.68 0.93
C GLU A 99 -9.89 -0.48 -0.60
N LYS A 100 -10.26 0.72 -1.07
CA LYS A 100 -10.17 1.08 -2.48
C LYS A 100 -8.80 1.67 -2.75
N LEU A 101 -8.08 1.07 -3.71
CA LEU A 101 -6.76 1.49 -4.15
C LEU A 101 -6.85 2.11 -5.55
N SER A 102 -6.29 3.31 -5.70
CA SER A 102 -6.17 3.96 -7.00
C SER A 102 -4.75 4.44 -7.21
N VAL A 103 -4.11 3.96 -8.27
CA VAL A 103 -2.77 4.41 -8.69
C VAL A 103 -2.89 5.40 -9.84
N THR A 104 -2.19 6.52 -9.77
CA THR A 104 -2.09 7.52 -10.85
C THR A 104 -0.63 7.72 -11.21
N THR A 105 -0.24 7.51 -12.47
CA THR A 105 1.11 7.78 -12.97
C THR A 105 1.16 9.12 -13.70
N TYR A 106 2.27 9.83 -13.60
CA TYR A 106 2.51 11.12 -14.24
C TYR A 106 3.52 11.00 -15.39
N GLU A 107 3.61 12.02 -16.25
CA GLU A 107 4.45 11.97 -17.47
C GLU A 107 5.95 11.86 -17.19
N ASP A 108 6.39 12.37 -16.03
CA ASP A 108 7.77 12.33 -15.56
C ASP A 108 8.17 10.96 -14.94
N GLY A 109 7.22 10.01 -14.85
CA GLY A 109 7.43 8.71 -14.22
C GLY A 109 7.10 8.67 -12.73
N ALA A 110 6.75 9.80 -12.11
CA ALA A 110 6.23 9.84 -10.75
C ALA A 110 4.86 9.14 -10.67
N TYR A 111 4.43 8.78 -9.47
CA TYR A 111 3.10 8.20 -9.27
C TYR A 111 2.52 8.49 -7.89
N SER A 112 1.21 8.42 -7.78
CA SER A 112 0.50 8.50 -6.50
C SER A 112 -0.39 7.29 -6.26
N ILE A 113 -0.53 6.93 -4.99
CA ILE A 113 -1.42 5.87 -4.51
C ILE A 113 -2.42 6.50 -3.56
N LEU A 114 -3.70 6.43 -3.93
CA LEU A 114 -4.83 6.81 -3.08
C LEU A 114 -5.44 5.54 -2.47
N ARG A 115 -5.46 5.48 -1.14
CA ARG A 115 -6.09 4.42 -0.34
C ARG A 115 -7.31 4.99 0.35
N LYS A 116 -8.47 4.36 0.19
CA LYS A 116 -9.70 4.73 0.90
C LYS A 116 -10.24 3.54 1.67
N ARG A 117 -10.40 3.68 2.99
CA ARG A 117 -11.01 2.67 3.86
C ARG A 117 -12.04 3.33 4.78
N GLY A 118 -13.32 3.18 4.47
CA GLY A 118 -14.37 3.94 5.16
C GLY A 118 -14.18 5.44 4.93
N ASP A 119 -14.04 6.21 6.01
CA ASP A 119 -13.81 7.66 5.98
C ASP A 119 -12.31 8.02 5.97
N GLU A 120 -11.42 7.03 6.11
CA GLU A 120 -9.98 7.25 6.04
C GLU A 120 -9.52 7.30 4.58
N GLU A 121 -8.90 8.42 4.21
CA GLU A 121 -8.29 8.62 2.90
C GLU A 121 -6.80 8.96 3.08
N ILE A 122 -5.94 8.16 2.47
CA ILE A 122 -4.49 8.35 2.48
C ILE A 122 -4.01 8.52 1.05
N LEU A 123 -3.37 9.64 0.73
CA LEU A 123 -2.72 9.89 -0.55
C LEU A 123 -1.21 9.87 -0.38
N GLN A 124 -0.54 8.92 -1.00
CA GLN A 124 0.92 8.82 -1.04
C GLN A 124 1.42 9.27 -2.41
N GLN A 125 2.48 10.07 -2.46
CA GLN A 125 3.12 10.49 -3.71
C GLN A 125 4.57 10.00 -3.74
N TYR A 126 4.97 9.46 -4.87
CA TYR A 126 6.29 8.94 -5.14
C TYR A 126 6.88 9.66 -6.34
N ASP A 127 8.17 9.99 -6.29
CA ASP A 127 8.88 10.58 -7.42
C ASP A 127 9.18 9.56 -8.53
N ALA A 128 9.80 10.02 -9.62
CA ALA A 128 10.18 9.18 -10.76
C ALA A 128 11.23 8.10 -10.44
N SER A 129 11.93 8.22 -9.30
CA SER A 129 12.87 7.21 -8.81
C SER A 129 12.21 6.20 -7.86
N GLY A 130 10.90 6.34 -7.60
CA GLY A 130 10.14 5.49 -6.69
C GLY A 130 10.30 5.84 -5.21
N LEU A 131 10.83 7.02 -4.88
CA LEU A 131 10.95 7.47 -3.48
C LEU A 131 9.67 8.15 -3.02
N LEU A 132 9.18 7.79 -1.83
CA LEU A 132 8.01 8.41 -1.22
C LEU A 132 8.34 9.85 -0.84
N VAL A 133 7.71 10.84 -1.49
CA VAL A 133 7.96 12.28 -1.24
C VAL A 133 6.87 12.92 -0.38
N SER A 134 5.66 12.36 -0.36
CA SER A 134 4.61 12.84 0.55
C SER A 134 3.59 11.76 0.94
N SER A 135 2.99 11.91 2.11
CA SER A 135 1.85 11.11 2.60
C SER A 135 0.83 12.02 3.28
N LYS A 136 -0.32 12.21 2.65
CA LYS A 136 -1.43 13.01 3.16
C LYS A 136 -2.47 12.12 3.82
N TYR A 137 -2.69 12.35 5.10
CA TYR A 137 -3.73 11.76 5.93
C TYR A 137 -4.84 12.80 6.18
N PRO A 138 -6.00 12.41 6.75
CA PRO A 138 -7.07 13.36 7.04
C PRO A 138 -6.65 14.49 7.98
N SER A 139 -5.78 14.21 8.95
CA SER A 139 -5.38 15.17 10.01
C SER A 139 -3.99 15.76 9.85
N TYR A 140 -3.14 15.20 8.97
CA TYR A 140 -1.77 15.68 8.77
C TYR A 140 -1.19 15.29 7.41
N LEU A 141 -0.16 16.02 6.99
CA LEU A 141 0.69 15.74 5.83
C LEU A 141 2.09 15.40 6.32
N VAL A 142 2.72 14.38 5.74
CA VAL A 142 4.14 14.10 5.92
C VAL A 142 4.85 14.32 4.59
N GLU A 143 5.94 15.10 4.59
CA GLU A 143 6.82 15.31 3.44
C GLU A 143 8.19 14.69 3.73
N TYR A 144 8.81 14.12 2.70
CA TYR A 144 10.09 13.43 2.82
C TYR A 144 11.08 13.98 1.80
N ARG A 145 12.34 14.15 2.21
CA ARG A 145 13.44 14.57 1.33
C ARG A 145 14.61 13.63 1.46
N TYR A 146 15.25 13.36 0.32
CA TYR A 146 16.36 12.43 0.20
C TYR A 146 17.58 13.13 -0.38
N ASN A 147 18.77 12.62 -0.08
CA ASN A 147 20.00 13.03 -0.74
C ASN A 147 20.19 12.27 -2.07
N GLU A 148 21.29 12.57 -2.77
CA GLU A 148 21.64 11.94 -4.06
C GLU A 148 21.82 10.42 -3.96
N ASN A 149 22.19 9.91 -2.79
CA ASN A 149 22.32 8.48 -2.49
C ASN A 149 20.99 7.82 -2.10
N ARG A 150 19.86 8.52 -2.23
CA ARG A 150 18.51 8.05 -1.90
C ARG A 150 18.32 7.74 -0.41
N VAL A 151 19.10 8.38 0.46
CA VAL A 151 18.95 8.28 1.92
C VAL A 151 18.08 9.44 2.41
N LEU A 152 17.12 9.16 3.29
CA LEU A 152 16.26 10.16 3.91
C LEU A 152 17.10 11.15 4.73
N ILE A 153 16.89 12.45 4.50
CA ILE A 153 17.59 13.54 5.20
C ILE A 153 16.64 14.48 5.94
N GLU A 154 15.36 14.55 5.55
CA GLU A 154 14.36 15.38 6.21
C GLU A 154 12.98 14.68 6.15
N GLU A 155 12.28 14.65 7.28
CA GLU A 155 10.86 14.30 7.39
C GLU A 155 10.13 15.49 8.02
N ARG A 156 9.05 15.95 7.41
CA ARG A 156 8.26 17.06 7.92
C ARG A 156 6.79 16.66 8.06
N THR A 157 6.28 16.67 9.29
CA THR A 157 4.87 16.44 9.60
C THR A 157 4.16 17.76 9.84
N ILE A 158 3.11 18.03 9.08
CA ILE A 158 2.30 19.25 9.14
C ILE A 158 0.88 18.84 9.55
N GLU A 159 0.48 19.18 10.76
CA GLU A 159 -0.86 18.91 11.28
C GLU A 159 -1.86 19.98 10.84
N ALA A 160 -3.14 19.63 10.73
CA ALA A 160 -4.20 20.55 10.33
C ALA A 160 -4.33 21.80 11.24
N GLY A 161 -3.87 21.71 12.48
CA GLY A 161 -3.82 22.83 13.44
C GLY A 161 -2.63 23.79 13.25
N GLY A 162 -1.81 23.61 12.21
CA GLY A 162 -0.63 24.43 11.95
C GLY A 162 0.57 24.10 12.84
N LYS A 163 0.50 23.02 13.63
CA LYS A 163 1.68 22.44 14.27
C LYS A 163 2.51 21.73 13.20
N MET A 164 3.82 21.99 13.20
CA MET A 164 4.76 21.34 12.30
C MET A 164 5.89 20.72 13.09
N THR A 165 6.27 19.49 12.74
CA THR A 165 7.47 18.83 13.25
C THR A 165 8.39 18.54 12.09
N SER A 166 9.64 19.01 12.12
CA SER A 166 10.67 18.65 11.15
C SER A 166 11.74 17.81 11.86
N LYS A 167 12.11 16.67 11.25
CA LYS A 167 13.19 15.79 11.70
C LYS A 167 14.27 15.76 10.63
N LYS A 168 15.53 15.91 11.03
CA LYS A 168 16.68 15.79 10.14
C LYS A 168 17.51 14.56 10.45
N TYR A 169 18.03 13.95 9.40
CA TYR A 169 18.79 12.73 9.48
C TYR A 169 20.16 12.90 8.81
N GLU A 170 21.20 12.37 9.46
CA GLU A 170 22.54 12.23 8.92
C GLU A 170 22.94 10.76 9.00
N GLU A 171 23.38 10.19 7.87
CA GLU A 171 23.72 8.76 7.76
C GLU A 171 22.63 7.80 8.30
N GLY A 172 21.36 8.20 8.13
CA GLY A 172 20.20 7.44 8.60
C GLY A 172 19.87 7.58 10.10
N LYS A 173 20.62 8.40 10.84
CA LYS A 173 20.38 8.68 12.26
C LYS A 173 19.68 10.02 12.44
N LEU A 174 18.69 10.08 13.33
CA LEU A 174 18.03 11.33 13.70
C LEU A 174 19.02 12.22 14.47
N VAL A 175 19.32 13.40 13.94
CA VAL A 175 20.26 14.37 14.54
C VAL A 175 19.57 15.60 15.09
N GLU A 176 18.42 15.98 14.53
CA GLU A 176 17.66 17.15 14.96
C GLU A 176 16.15 16.91 14.80
N SER A 177 15.37 17.43 15.74
CA SER A 177 13.91 17.54 15.65
C SER A 177 13.48 18.93 16.07
N THR A 178 12.65 19.59 15.28
CA THR A 178 12.14 20.94 15.55
C THR A 178 10.61 20.91 15.51
N GLU A 179 9.99 21.46 16.54
CA GLU A 179 8.54 21.68 16.61
C GLU A 179 8.22 23.16 16.47
N GLU A 180 7.29 23.46 15.59
CA GLU A 180 6.74 24.79 15.37
C GLU A 180 5.24 24.80 15.64
N ALA A 181 4.76 25.90 16.22
CA ALA A 181 3.33 26.17 16.41
C ALA A 181 3.07 27.64 16.08
N GLY A 182 2.05 27.91 15.24
CA GLY A 182 1.74 29.27 14.80
C GLY A 182 2.88 29.93 14.01
N GLY A 183 3.67 29.14 13.28
CA GLY A 183 4.82 29.61 12.50
C GLY A 183 6.04 30.03 13.32
N ARG A 184 6.11 29.64 14.60
CA ARG A 184 7.24 29.90 15.49
C ARG A 184 7.75 28.60 16.07
N VAL A 185 9.07 28.48 16.16
CA VAL A 185 9.71 27.38 16.89
C VAL A 185 9.30 27.46 18.35
N VAL A 186 8.79 26.35 18.89
CA VAL A 186 8.46 26.19 20.30
C VAL A 186 9.45 25.26 21.00
N GLN A 187 10.06 24.35 20.24
CA GLN A 187 11.02 23.38 20.74
C GLN A 187 11.97 22.97 19.62
N SER A 188 13.25 22.79 19.94
CA SER A 188 14.15 22.00 19.11
C SER A 188 14.89 20.99 19.98
N THR A 189 15.33 19.89 19.39
CA THR A 189 16.07 18.83 20.08
C THR A 189 17.19 18.39 19.18
N ARG A 190 18.42 18.50 19.68
CA ARG A 190 19.62 17.96 19.03
C ARG A 190 20.00 16.66 19.71
N TYR A 191 20.23 15.62 18.93
CA TYR A 191 20.66 14.31 19.41
C TYR A 191 22.17 14.20 19.22
N ASN A 192 22.87 13.80 20.28
CA ASN A 192 24.32 13.59 20.27
C ASN A 192 24.64 12.14 19.91
N GLU A 193 25.86 11.90 19.43
CA GLU A 193 26.31 10.55 19.02
C GLU A 193 26.33 9.55 20.18
N ASP A 194 26.53 10.02 21.41
CA ASP A 194 26.51 9.19 22.62
C ASP A 194 25.10 8.78 23.07
N GLY A 195 24.07 9.25 22.36
CA GLY A 195 22.66 8.99 22.65
C GLY A 195 22.02 9.99 23.61
N SER A 196 22.79 10.93 24.19
CA SER A 196 22.23 12.06 24.93
C SER A 196 21.54 13.05 23.99
N SER A 197 20.76 13.97 24.55
CA SER A 197 20.11 15.01 23.75
C SER A 197 20.04 16.34 24.49
N VAL A 198 19.99 17.42 23.71
CA VAL A 198 19.77 18.77 24.22
C VAL A 198 18.48 19.30 23.61
N GLN A 199 17.50 19.60 24.47
CA GLN A 199 16.23 20.19 24.08
C GLN A 199 16.26 21.69 24.39
N THR A 200 16.13 22.52 23.37
CA THR A 200 15.98 23.97 23.51
C THR A 200 14.50 24.32 23.47
N LEU A 201 14.04 25.05 24.48
CA LEU A 201 12.67 25.51 24.61
C LEU A 201 12.57 27.00 24.26
N TYR A 202 11.49 27.34 23.57
CA TYR A 202 11.28 28.67 23.03
C TYR A 202 9.95 29.26 23.53
N THR A 203 9.96 30.56 23.82
CA THR A 203 8.77 31.36 24.10
C THR A 203 8.79 32.59 23.19
N GLU A 204 7.69 32.81 22.47
CA GLU A 204 7.59 33.89 21.47
C GLU A 204 8.74 33.93 20.45
N GLY A 205 9.28 32.74 20.08
CA GLY A 205 10.42 32.61 19.16
C GLY A 205 11.79 32.88 19.77
N ARG A 206 11.88 33.14 21.07
CA ARG A 206 13.12 33.34 21.81
C ARG A 206 13.43 32.12 22.67
N ARG A 207 14.68 31.67 22.63
CA ARG A 207 15.17 30.62 23.53
C ARG A 207 15.05 31.10 24.98
N TYR A 208 14.54 30.26 25.86
CA TYR A 208 14.47 30.58 27.30
C TYR A 208 15.10 29.51 28.17
N ALA A 209 15.20 28.27 27.70
CA ALA A 209 15.85 27.19 28.43
C ALA A 209 16.46 26.14 27.49
N ASP A 210 17.58 25.56 27.92
CA ASP A 210 18.11 24.31 27.40
C ASP A 210 18.00 23.23 28.48
N VAL A 211 17.51 22.05 28.11
CA VAL A 211 17.41 20.87 28.97
C VAL A 211 18.26 19.76 28.36
N THR A 212 19.28 19.30 29.07
CA THR A 212 20.12 18.18 28.62
C THR A 212 19.59 16.89 29.23
N TYR A 213 19.32 15.90 28.38
CA TYR A 213 18.86 14.57 28.79
C TYR A 213 19.98 13.54 28.67
N ALA A 214 19.97 12.57 29.59
CA ALA A 214 20.82 11.39 29.51
C ALA A 214 20.44 10.50 28.32
N VAL A 215 21.28 9.49 28.05
CA VAL A 215 21.10 8.52 26.96
C VAL A 215 19.78 7.73 26.99
N ASP A 216 19.09 7.70 28.13
CA ASP A 216 17.77 7.07 28.27
C ASP A 216 16.60 7.98 27.83
N GLY A 217 16.89 9.23 27.47
CA GLY A 217 15.92 10.24 27.06
C GLY A 217 14.95 10.69 28.16
N LYS A 218 15.18 10.29 29.43
CA LYS A 218 14.26 10.53 30.55
C LYS A 218 14.89 11.31 31.68
N ARG A 219 16.14 11.00 32.04
CA ARG A 219 16.84 11.71 33.12
C ARG A 219 17.38 13.03 32.62
N VAL A 220 17.04 14.11 33.32
CA VAL A 220 17.63 15.44 33.08
C VAL A 220 18.99 15.51 33.77
N LEU A 221 20.02 15.87 33.01
CA LEU A 221 21.39 16.07 33.48
C LEU A 221 21.66 17.52 33.86
N SER A 222 21.09 18.48 33.12
CA SER A 222 21.22 19.91 33.40
C SER A 222 20.08 20.70 32.77
N ILE A 223 19.82 21.88 33.36
CA ILE A 223 18.91 22.90 32.80
C ILE A 223 19.65 24.24 32.85
N THR A 224 19.68 24.97 31.73
CA THR A 224 20.26 26.30 31.62
C THR A 224 19.19 27.28 31.14
N TYR A 225 19.06 28.43 31.79
CA TYR A 225 18.11 29.48 31.43
C TYR A 225 18.81 30.67 30.78
N TYR A 226 18.11 31.39 29.90
CA TYR A 226 18.59 32.57 29.17
C TYR A 226 17.87 33.85 29.58
#